data_AF-A0A5D0UAS4-F1
#
_entry.id   AF-A0A5D0UAS4-F1
#
_cell.length_a   1.000
_cell.length_b   1.000
_cell.length_c   1.000
_cell.angle_alpha   90.00
_cell.angle_beta   90.00
_cell.angle_gamma   90.00
#
_symmetry.space_group_name_H-M   'P 1'
#
loop_
_entity.id
_entity.type
_entity.pdbx_description
1 polymer ?
#
loop_
_entity_poly.entity_id
_entity_poly.type
_entity_poly.pdbx_seq_one_letter_code
_entity_poly.pdbx_strand_id
1 'polypeptide(L)'
;MLARNPCRIKGAGDETPEERPVLTLAQVFELAELLGRHPVGNIREMPSGEFQLRYRLVEGGTRAFPQYLPDRQAAERVLWNLAVEGCAAVEHDDRYRALVLLATFASLRWGEAVALTRRDIDLGAGAVSVRRQYLELDSGDLVIGPPKSRAGKRTVSFPAGIVPLIREHLRAHVPDDASVLVFAGPNGGVLRRGNFRRASRWALAVETIGLPNLHFHDLRHTGNTLAAQSGASLRDLMDRMGHDSVRAAMIYQHATSEAGRAIADALDNKIKTERGGDDDEGDGGLGGVLVPVA
;
A
#
# COMPACT_ATOMS: atom_id res chain seq x y z
N MET A 1 -0.56 -20.82 -46.04
CA MET A 1 -0.87 -21.90 -45.07
C MET A 1 0.42 -22.29 -44.36
N LEU A 2 0.64 -21.78 -43.15
CA LEU A 2 1.52 -22.39 -42.16
C LEU A 2 0.65 -22.60 -40.92
N ALA A 3 0.34 -23.87 -40.69
CA ALA A 3 -0.56 -24.34 -39.67
C ALA A 3 0.15 -24.35 -38.31
N ARG A 4 -0.45 -23.63 -37.35
CA ARG A 4 -0.38 -23.78 -35.88
C ARG A 4 1.02 -23.85 -35.23
N ASN A 5 1.19 -22.93 -34.27
CA ASN A 5 2.32 -22.85 -33.33
C ASN A 5 2.56 -24.21 -32.62
N PRO A 6 3.78 -24.77 -32.63
CA PRO A 6 4.04 -26.15 -32.22
C PRO A 6 4.22 -26.37 -30.70
N CYS A 7 4.05 -25.35 -29.86
CA CYS A 7 4.09 -25.49 -28.40
C CYS A 7 2.69 -25.29 -27.81
N ARG A 8 1.91 -26.37 -27.70
CA ARG A 8 0.70 -26.43 -26.87
C ARG A 8 0.94 -27.46 -25.78
N ILE A 9 1.47 -27.01 -24.64
CA ILE A 9 1.57 -27.85 -23.44
C ILE A 9 0.13 -28.12 -22.98
N LYS A 10 -0.25 -29.40 -22.96
CA LYS A 10 -1.59 -29.85 -22.55
C LYS A 10 -1.73 -29.56 -21.04
N GLY A 11 -2.57 -28.59 -20.68
CA GLY A 11 -2.82 -28.18 -19.28
C GLY A 11 -2.41 -26.74 -18.91
N ALA A 12 -1.71 -25.99 -19.77
CA ALA A 12 -1.26 -24.61 -19.47
C ALA A 12 -2.36 -23.54 -19.62
N GLY A 13 -3.63 -23.90 -19.43
CA GLY A 13 -4.79 -23.03 -19.70
C GLY A 13 -5.89 -23.02 -18.64
N ASP A 14 -5.78 -23.82 -17.58
CA ASP A 14 -6.81 -23.94 -16.53
C ASP A 14 -6.27 -23.60 -15.12
N GLU A 15 -5.17 -22.87 -15.03
CA GLU A 15 -4.85 -22.15 -13.80
C GLU A 15 -5.37 -20.74 -13.94
N THR A 16 -6.60 -20.50 -13.46
CA THR A 16 -7.02 -19.15 -13.11
C THR A 16 -6.03 -18.67 -12.05
N PRO A 17 -5.17 -17.67 -12.31
CA PRO A 17 -4.29 -17.16 -11.26
C PRO A 17 -5.17 -16.72 -10.10
N GLU A 18 -4.84 -17.11 -8.87
CA GLU A 18 -5.48 -16.53 -7.69
C GLU A 18 -5.45 -15.00 -7.85
N GLU A 19 -6.61 -14.36 -7.68
CA GLU A 19 -6.74 -12.93 -7.85
C GLU A 19 -5.74 -12.22 -6.93
N ARG A 20 -4.99 -11.26 -7.48
CA ARG A 20 -3.95 -10.57 -6.70
C ARG A 20 -4.59 -9.91 -5.48
N PRO A 21 -4.00 -10.06 -4.28
CA PRO A 21 -4.58 -9.47 -3.08
C PRO A 21 -4.63 -7.94 -3.20
N VAL A 22 -5.78 -7.36 -2.83
CA VAL A 22 -6.00 -5.93 -2.70
C VAL A 22 -6.31 -5.64 -1.24
N LEU A 23 -5.50 -4.81 -0.58
CA LEU A 23 -5.73 -4.47 0.82
C LEU A 23 -6.84 -3.43 0.94
N THR A 24 -7.64 -3.55 1.99
CA THR A 24 -8.45 -2.43 2.49
C THR A 24 -7.56 -1.33 3.05
N LEU A 25 -8.09 -0.11 3.18
CA LEU A 25 -7.36 0.99 3.84
C LEU A 25 -6.92 0.61 5.26
N ALA A 26 -7.81 -0.05 6.02
CA ALA A 26 -7.50 -0.51 7.38
C ALA A 26 -6.30 -1.47 7.40
N GLN A 27 -6.28 -2.48 6.52
CA GLN A 27 -5.17 -3.42 6.40
C GLN A 27 -3.86 -2.74 5.98
N VAL A 28 -3.90 -1.70 5.14
CA VAL A 28 -2.68 -0.94 4.78
C VAL A 28 -2.06 -0.28 6.01
N PHE A 29 -2.89 0.36 6.85
CA PHE A 29 -2.40 0.99 8.08
C PHE A 29 -1.96 -0.05 9.11
N GLU A 30 -2.74 -1.11 9.30
CA GLU A 30 -2.39 -2.22 10.19
C GLU A 30 -1.06 -2.86 9.80
N LEU A 31 -0.85 -3.16 8.51
CA LEU A 31 0.43 -3.66 8.00
C LEU A 31 1.57 -2.69 8.33
N ALA A 32 1.38 -1.39 8.08
CA ALA A 32 2.39 -0.38 8.33
C ALA A 32 2.76 -0.27 9.82
N GLU A 33 1.80 -0.45 10.73
CA GLU A 33 2.04 -0.54 12.17
C GLU A 33 2.78 -1.81 12.57
N LEU A 34 2.37 -2.96 12.03
CA LEU A 34 3.00 -4.26 12.36
C LEU A 34 4.48 -4.29 11.97
N LEU A 35 4.87 -3.67 10.85
CA LEU A 35 6.27 -3.61 10.44
C LEU A 35 7.16 -2.81 11.42
N GLY A 36 6.57 -1.96 12.26
CA GLY A 36 7.27 -1.22 13.31
C GLY A 36 7.41 -2.00 14.62
N ARG A 37 6.79 -3.18 14.75
CA ARG A 37 6.80 -3.97 15.99
C ARG A 37 7.93 -4.99 15.97
N HIS A 38 8.86 -4.84 16.91
CA HIS A 38 9.92 -5.81 17.15
C HIS A 38 9.74 -6.51 18.50
N PRO A 39 9.12 -7.70 18.51
CA PRO A 39 9.01 -8.53 19.70
C PRO A 39 10.36 -8.81 20.34
N VAL A 40 10.45 -8.59 21.66
CA VAL A 40 11.67 -8.74 22.43
C VAL A 40 11.77 -10.14 23.03
N GLY A 41 12.74 -10.91 22.55
CA GLY A 41 13.00 -12.25 23.04
C GLY A 41 14.36 -12.79 22.62
N ASN A 42 14.70 -13.95 23.18
CA ASN A 42 15.88 -14.73 22.86
C ASN A 42 15.44 -16.13 22.43
N ILE A 43 15.93 -16.58 21.28
CA ILE A 43 15.71 -17.91 20.75
C ILE A 43 17.07 -18.61 20.75
N ARG A 44 17.16 -19.73 21.47
CA ARG A 44 18.39 -20.50 21.63
C ARG A 44 18.18 -21.94 21.16
N GLU A 45 19.09 -22.43 20.33
CA GLU A 45 19.17 -23.83 19.96
C GLU A 45 19.75 -24.66 21.11
N MET A 46 19.11 -25.78 21.41
CA MET A 46 19.47 -26.72 22.46
C MET A 46 20.28 -27.87 21.87
N PRO A 47 21.06 -28.61 22.69
CA PRO A 47 21.79 -29.78 22.20
C PRO A 47 20.90 -30.87 21.56
N SER A 48 19.60 -30.90 21.87
CA SER A 48 18.62 -31.78 21.23
C SER A 48 18.29 -31.41 19.77
N GLY A 49 18.71 -30.23 19.31
CA GLY A 49 18.30 -29.64 18.03
C GLY A 49 17.00 -28.83 18.11
N GLU A 50 16.30 -28.86 19.25
CA GLU A 50 15.10 -28.05 19.48
C GLU A 50 15.46 -26.63 19.95
N PHE A 51 14.48 -25.72 19.93
CA PHE A 51 14.67 -24.31 20.24
C PHE A 51 13.93 -23.90 21.50
N GLN A 52 14.65 -23.32 22.46
CA GLN A 52 14.06 -22.67 23.63
C GLN A 52 13.81 -21.18 23.33
N LEU A 53 12.54 -20.77 23.41
CA LEU A 53 12.16 -19.36 23.39
C LEU A 53 12.11 -18.80 24.82
N ARG A 54 12.72 -17.63 25.02
CA ARG A 54 12.49 -16.74 26.17
C ARG A 54 12.04 -15.39 25.67
N TYR A 55 11.03 -14.79 26.29
CA TYR A 55 10.47 -13.49 25.87
C TYR A 55 10.36 -12.55 27.05
N ARG A 56 10.45 -11.24 26.79
CA ARG A 56 10.25 -10.20 27.80
C ARG A 56 8.75 -9.96 27.97
N LEU A 57 8.24 -9.90 29.20
CA LEU A 57 6.84 -9.55 29.46
C LEU A 57 6.64 -8.04 29.33
N VAL A 58 5.41 -7.60 29.01
CA VAL A 58 5.07 -6.16 28.92
C VAL A 58 5.33 -5.43 30.24
N GLU A 59 5.02 -6.07 31.37
CA GLU A 59 5.26 -5.53 32.72
C GLU A 59 6.74 -5.59 33.16
N GLY A 60 7.61 -6.15 32.33
CA GLY A 60 9.03 -6.37 32.63
C GLY A 60 9.34 -7.81 33.09
N GLY A 61 10.63 -8.12 33.18
CA GLY A 61 11.10 -9.49 33.43
C GLY A 61 11.09 -10.38 32.18
N THR A 62 11.59 -11.61 32.31
CA THR A 62 11.73 -12.55 31.19
C THR A 62 11.13 -13.90 31.55
N ARG A 63 10.33 -14.47 30.66
CA ARG A 63 9.69 -15.77 30.80
C ARG A 63 10.15 -16.74 29.72
N ALA A 64 10.34 -18.01 30.08
CA ALA A 64 10.55 -19.07 29.10
C ALA A 64 9.20 -19.55 28.54
N PHE A 65 9.13 -19.76 27.23
CA PHE A 65 8.00 -20.47 26.63
C PHE A 65 8.01 -21.92 27.14
N PRO A 66 6.87 -22.49 27.56
CA PRO A 66 6.82 -23.73 28.31
C PRO A 66 7.26 -24.97 27.51
N GLN A 67 7.28 -24.88 26.18
CA GLN A 67 7.62 -25.99 25.29
C GLN A 67 8.87 -25.65 24.47
N TYR A 68 9.69 -26.65 24.17
CA TYR A 68 10.70 -26.51 23.12
C TYR A 68 10.04 -26.50 21.75
N LEU A 69 10.64 -25.79 20.80
CA LEU A 69 10.09 -25.59 19.47
C LEU A 69 10.94 -26.31 18.43
N PRO A 70 10.32 -26.87 17.37
CA PRO A 70 11.00 -27.78 16.46
C PRO A 70 12.06 -27.09 15.59
N ASP A 71 11.87 -25.80 15.31
CA ASP A 71 12.79 -25.00 14.51
C ASP A 71 12.74 -23.52 14.91
N ARG A 72 13.70 -22.74 14.40
CA ARG A 72 13.81 -21.31 14.66
C ARG A 72 12.60 -20.52 14.14
N GLN A 73 12.01 -20.89 13.00
CA GLN A 73 10.88 -20.16 12.43
C GLN A 73 9.61 -20.35 13.27
N ALA A 74 9.40 -21.55 13.81
CA ALA A 74 8.35 -21.83 14.79
C ALA A 74 8.53 -20.95 16.03
N ALA A 75 9.76 -20.82 16.54
CA ALA A 75 10.07 -19.91 17.64
C ALA A 75 9.84 -18.43 17.31
N GLU A 76 10.18 -17.99 16.11
CA GLU A 76 9.92 -16.62 15.65
C GLU A 76 8.42 -16.35 15.49
N ARG A 77 7.63 -17.31 14.98
CA ARG A 77 6.16 -17.23 14.91
C ARG A 77 5.52 -17.14 16.29
N VAL A 78 5.91 -18.01 17.22
CA VAL A 78 5.38 -17.99 18.60
C VAL A 78 5.69 -16.66 19.27
N LEU A 79 6.93 -16.17 19.18
CA LEU A 79 7.32 -14.88 19.74
C LEU A 79 6.51 -13.71 19.12
N TRP A 80 6.26 -13.76 17.82
CA TRP A 80 5.45 -12.77 17.12
C TRP A 80 4.00 -12.77 17.61
N ASN A 81 3.37 -13.94 17.70
CA ASN A 81 1.98 -14.06 18.18
C ASN A 81 1.85 -13.57 19.63
N LEU A 82 2.80 -13.93 20.50
CA LEU A 82 2.83 -13.43 21.88
C LEU A 82 2.89 -11.89 21.93
N ALA A 83 3.58 -11.24 21.00
CA ALA A 83 3.61 -9.79 20.93
C ALA A 83 2.32 -9.19 20.36
N VAL A 84 1.72 -9.81 19.35
CA VAL A 84 0.42 -9.39 18.79
C VAL A 84 -0.68 -9.48 19.85
N GLU A 85 -0.65 -10.51 20.68
CA GLU A 85 -1.58 -10.74 21.79
C GLU A 85 -1.29 -9.87 23.04
N GLY A 86 -0.22 -9.07 23.01
CA GLY A 86 0.17 -8.22 24.16
C GLY A 86 0.81 -8.97 25.33
N CYS A 87 1.19 -10.24 25.14
CA CYS A 87 1.89 -11.05 26.15
C CYS A 87 3.40 -10.77 26.19
N ALA A 88 4.01 -10.41 25.06
CA ALA A 88 5.42 -10.09 24.95
C ALA A 88 5.64 -8.59 24.73
N ALA A 89 6.69 -8.04 25.34
CA ALA A 89 7.14 -6.68 25.12
C ALA A 89 7.61 -6.49 23.67
N VAL A 90 7.37 -5.29 23.16
CA VAL A 90 7.69 -4.88 21.79
C VAL A 90 8.56 -3.61 21.87
N GLU A 91 9.63 -3.60 21.09
CA GLU A 91 10.36 -2.38 20.76
C GLU A 91 9.81 -1.83 19.44
N HIS A 92 9.59 -0.51 19.39
CA HIS A 92 9.01 0.15 18.23
C HIS A 92 10.11 0.76 17.34
N ASP A 93 10.08 0.43 16.05
CA ASP A 93 10.97 0.96 15.03
C ASP A 93 10.22 1.19 13.71
N ASP A 94 9.61 2.38 13.61
CA ASP A 94 8.69 2.71 12.52
C ASP A 94 9.38 3.04 11.18
N ARG A 95 10.66 2.71 11.01
CA ARG A 95 11.47 3.05 9.81
C ARG A 95 10.92 2.53 8.49
N TYR A 96 10.02 1.54 8.54
CA TYR A 96 9.39 0.95 7.35
C TYR A 96 7.94 1.38 7.16
N ARG A 97 7.34 2.08 8.13
CA ARG A 97 5.95 2.53 8.09
C ARG A 97 5.72 3.47 6.91
N ALA A 98 6.54 4.51 6.78
CA ALA A 98 6.45 5.45 5.66
C ALA A 98 6.73 4.79 4.29
N LEU A 99 7.55 3.73 4.25
CA LEU A 99 7.83 2.98 3.02
C LEU A 99 6.57 2.28 2.50
N VAL A 100 5.83 1.59 3.38
CA VAL A 100 4.56 0.93 3.01
C VAL A 100 3.54 1.96 2.55
N LEU A 101 3.38 3.04 3.30
CA LEU A 101 2.40 4.08 2.98
C LEU A 101 2.71 4.77 1.65
N LEU A 102 3.96 5.14 1.38
CA LEU A 102 4.33 5.73 0.08
C LEU A 102 4.26 4.70 -1.06
N ALA A 103 4.64 3.45 -0.83
CA ALA A 103 4.52 2.40 -1.85
C ALA A 103 3.07 2.22 -2.30
N THR A 104 2.13 2.24 -1.36
CA THR A 104 0.69 2.17 -1.64
C THR A 104 0.16 3.47 -2.21
N PHE A 105 0.22 4.57 -1.45
CA PHE A 105 -0.46 5.82 -1.76
C PHE A 105 0.26 6.73 -2.75
N ALA A 106 1.48 6.40 -3.18
CA ALA A 106 2.12 7.01 -4.33
C ALA A 106 2.41 5.99 -5.45
N SER A 107 1.82 4.79 -5.35
CA SER A 107 1.93 3.73 -6.35
C SER A 107 3.38 3.44 -6.73
N LEU A 108 4.31 3.33 -5.78
CA LEU A 108 5.73 3.22 -6.10
C LEU A 108 6.15 1.78 -6.39
N ARG A 109 7.05 1.59 -7.35
CA ARG A 109 7.79 0.32 -7.49
C ARG A 109 8.87 0.24 -6.40
N TRP A 110 9.29 -0.96 -6.02
CA TRP A 110 10.39 -1.16 -5.05
C TRP A 110 11.62 -0.31 -5.38
N GLY A 111 12.13 -0.41 -6.61
CA GLY A 111 13.32 0.32 -7.06
C GLY A 111 13.13 1.83 -7.04
N GLU A 112 11.91 2.33 -7.28
CA GLU A 112 11.58 3.77 -7.18
C GLU A 112 11.60 4.20 -5.70
N ALA A 113 10.93 3.44 -4.84
CA ALA A 113 10.81 3.74 -3.42
C ALA A 113 12.18 3.80 -2.72
N VAL A 114 13.05 2.80 -2.93
CA VAL A 114 14.39 2.78 -2.31
C VAL A 114 15.40 3.72 -2.97
N ALA A 115 15.02 4.40 -4.06
CA ALA A 115 15.83 5.42 -4.72
C ALA A 115 15.41 6.86 -4.36
N LEU A 116 14.32 7.03 -3.60
CA LEU A 116 13.89 8.33 -3.10
C LEU A 116 14.93 8.92 -2.17
N THR A 117 15.19 10.20 -2.36
CA THR A 117 15.98 11.02 -1.43
C THR A 117 15.11 12.08 -0.76
N ARG A 118 15.60 12.69 0.32
CA ARG A 118 14.84 13.70 1.09
C ARG A 118 14.26 14.80 0.19
N ARG A 119 15.00 15.27 -0.82
CA ARG A 119 14.54 16.27 -1.80
C ARG A 119 13.35 15.84 -2.66
N ASP A 120 13.09 14.55 -2.75
CA ASP A 120 12.02 14.01 -3.58
C ASP A 120 10.68 14.03 -2.84
N ILE A 121 10.66 14.34 -1.53
CA ILE A 121 9.45 14.43 -0.72
C ILE A 121 9.09 15.90 -0.47
N ASP A 122 7.93 16.32 -0.96
CA ASP A 122 7.35 17.62 -0.66
C ASP A 122 6.15 17.42 0.28
N LEU A 123 6.37 17.67 1.58
CA LEU A 123 5.31 17.55 2.60
C LEU A 123 4.28 18.69 2.51
N GLY A 124 4.63 19.84 1.94
CA GLY A 124 3.72 20.98 1.78
C GLY A 124 2.73 20.73 0.66
N ALA A 125 3.23 20.22 -0.46
CA ALA A 125 2.40 19.81 -1.59
C ALA A 125 1.75 18.42 -1.40
N GLY A 126 2.19 17.64 -0.41
CA GLY A 126 1.74 16.26 -0.22
C GLY A 126 2.10 15.37 -1.42
N ALA A 127 3.33 15.49 -1.92
CA ALA A 127 3.74 14.87 -3.18
C ALA A 127 5.14 14.25 -3.13
N VAL A 128 5.36 13.22 -3.97
CA VAL A 128 6.66 12.59 -4.18
C VAL A 128 7.10 12.70 -5.65
N SER A 129 8.35 13.12 -5.85
CA SER A 129 8.99 13.18 -7.17
C SER A 129 9.73 11.88 -7.49
N VAL A 130 9.18 11.05 -8.36
CA VAL A 130 9.86 9.85 -8.86
C VAL A 130 10.81 10.26 -9.98
N ARG A 131 12.13 10.27 -9.69
CA ARG A 131 13.16 10.73 -10.65
C ARG A 131 14.08 9.63 -11.16
N ARG A 132 14.20 8.54 -10.40
CA ARG A 132 15.21 7.49 -10.53
C ARG A 132 14.70 6.20 -9.91
N GLN A 133 15.35 5.09 -10.22
CA GLN A 133 15.11 3.80 -9.60
C GLN A 133 16.42 3.04 -9.45
N TYR A 134 16.50 2.17 -8.45
CA TYR A 134 17.51 1.11 -8.42
C TYR A 134 17.02 -0.12 -9.19
N LEU A 135 17.88 -0.62 -10.07
CA LEU A 135 17.71 -1.85 -10.82
C LEU A 135 18.67 -2.89 -10.26
N GLU A 136 18.16 -4.09 -10.00
CA GLU A 136 18.98 -5.24 -9.63
C GLU A 136 19.37 -5.98 -10.90
N LEU A 137 20.67 -6.09 -11.15
CA LEU A 137 21.22 -6.87 -12.25
C LEU A 137 21.25 -8.35 -11.91
N ASP A 138 21.38 -9.21 -12.91
CA ASP A 138 21.52 -10.66 -12.72
C ASP A 138 22.77 -11.03 -11.88
N SER A 139 23.77 -10.14 -11.82
CA SER A 139 24.94 -10.27 -10.94
C SER A 139 24.64 -10.04 -9.46
N GLY A 140 23.45 -9.52 -9.11
CA GLY A 140 23.09 -9.06 -7.78
C GLY A 140 23.50 -7.62 -7.47
N ASP A 141 24.12 -6.92 -8.41
CA ASP A 141 24.48 -5.50 -8.26
C ASP A 141 23.26 -4.60 -8.36
N LEU A 142 23.22 -3.54 -7.54
CA LEU A 142 22.23 -2.48 -7.70
C LEU A 142 22.84 -1.33 -8.48
N VAL A 143 22.23 -1.03 -9.62
CA VAL A 143 22.60 0.11 -10.45
C VAL A 143 21.50 1.15 -10.40
N ILE A 144 21.89 2.41 -10.25
CA ILE A 144 20.95 3.53 -10.33
C ILE A 144 20.69 3.86 -11.80
N GLY A 145 19.42 3.97 -12.16
CA GLY A 145 19.02 4.28 -13.53
C GLY A 145 17.82 5.22 -13.58
N PRO A 146 17.53 5.78 -14.76
CA PRO A 146 16.27 6.48 -14.97
C PRO A 146 15.09 5.51 -14.80
N PRO A 147 13.88 6.01 -14.51
CA PRO A 147 12.66 5.21 -14.58
C PRO A 147 12.53 4.52 -15.95
N LYS A 148 11.85 3.38 -15.98
CA LYS A 148 11.80 2.47 -17.14
C LYS A 148 11.24 3.12 -18.41
N SER A 149 10.53 4.23 -18.29
CA SER A 149 10.01 5.02 -19.40
C SER A 149 10.10 6.53 -19.13
N ARG A 150 9.88 7.36 -20.17
CA ARG A 150 9.78 8.81 -20.01
C ARG A 150 8.66 9.22 -19.06
N ALA A 151 7.51 8.55 -19.10
CA ALA A 151 6.41 8.78 -18.15
C ALA A 151 6.72 8.27 -16.72
N GLY A 152 7.79 7.49 -16.55
CA GLY A 152 8.23 7.04 -15.24
C GLY A 152 8.81 8.18 -14.38
N LYS A 153 9.27 9.29 -14.99
CA LYS A 153 9.58 10.53 -14.27
C LYS A 153 8.28 11.29 -14.03
N ARG A 154 7.82 11.32 -12.78
CA ARG A 154 6.51 11.85 -12.42
C ARG A 154 6.50 12.41 -11.01
N THR A 155 5.57 13.31 -10.74
CA THR A 155 5.21 13.72 -9.38
C THR A 155 3.88 13.07 -9.04
N VAL A 156 3.81 12.39 -7.90
CA VAL A 156 2.62 11.69 -7.45
C VAL A 156 2.17 12.29 -6.12
N SER A 157 0.95 12.82 -6.09
CA SER A 157 0.33 13.28 -4.84
C SER A 157 -0.11 12.08 -3.99
N PHE A 158 0.02 12.23 -2.68
CA PHE A 158 -0.43 11.27 -1.68
C PHE A 158 -1.40 11.94 -0.68
N PRO A 159 -2.26 11.19 0.01
CA PRO A 159 -3.29 11.75 0.89
C PRO A 159 -2.71 12.57 2.05
N ALA A 160 -3.39 13.67 2.42
CA ALA A 160 -3.00 14.50 3.56
C ALA A 160 -2.90 13.71 4.88
N GLY A 161 -3.73 12.66 5.04
CA GLY A 161 -3.74 11.81 6.23
C GLY A 161 -2.41 11.09 6.51
N ILE A 162 -1.56 10.87 5.52
CA ILE A 162 -0.25 10.22 5.73
C ILE A 162 0.91 11.21 5.89
N VAL A 163 0.68 12.52 5.67
CA VAL A 163 1.71 13.58 5.81
C VAL A 163 2.37 13.56 7.20
N PRO A 164 1.62 13.46 8.33
CA PRO A 164 2.25 13.43 9.65
C PRO A 164 3.19 12.24 9.83
N LEU A 165 2.84 11.08 9.26
CA LEU A 165 3.61 9.84 9.37
C LEU A 165 4.91 9.90 8.56
N ILE A 166 4.86 10.50 7.36
CA ILE A 166 6.07 10.72 6.55
C ILE A 166 6.95 11.78 7.22
N ARG A 167 6.37 12.84 7.79
CA ARG A 167 7.11 13.86 8.54
C ARG A 167 7.87 13.26 9.71
N GLU A 168 7.23 12.40 10.49
CA GLU A 168 7.90 11.74 11.63
C GLU A 168 9.03 10.83 11.16
N HIS A 169 8.82 10.05 10.09
CA HIS A 169 9.88 9.23 9.49
C HIS A 169 11.08 10.08 9.07
N LEU A 170 10.84 11.19 8.37
CA LEU A 170 11.88 12.11 7.94
C LEU A 170 12.63 12.78 9.11
N ARG A 171 11.97 12.93 10.27
CA ARG A 171 12.58 13.48 11.49
C ARG A 171 13.42 12.44 12.23
N ALA A 172 12.89 11.23 12.37
CA ALA A 172 13.47 10.18 13.21
C ALA A 172 14.58 9.39 12.49
N HIS A 173 14.49 9.22 11.17
CA HIS A 173 15.32 8.26 10.44
C HIS A 173 16.13 8.84 9.28
N VAL A 174 15.87 10.07 8.87
CA VAL A 174 16.50 10.66 7.68
C VAL A 174 17.27 11.92 8.08
N PRO A 175 18.60 11.93 7.98
CA PRO A 175 19.41 13.13 8.15
C PRO A 175 18.86 14.32 7.34
N ASP A 176 19.05 15.54 7.85
CA ASP A 176 18.59 16.76 7.19
C ASP A 176 19.51 17.18 6.03
N ASP A 177 19.64 16.29 5.05
CA ASP A 177 20.39 16.49 3.83
C ASP A 177 19.52 16.06 2.63
N ALA A 178 19.42 16.96 1.66
CA ALA A 178 18.57 16.81 0.48
C ALA A 178 18.91 15.57 -0.38
N SER A 179 20.15 15.08 -0.34
CA SER A 179 20.67 13.97 -1.15
C SER A 179 20.59 12.61 -0.45
N VAL A 180 20.23 12.57 0.83
CA VAL A 180 20.18 11.32 1.59
C VAL A 180 18.93 10.52 1.25
N LEU A 181 19.10 9.19 1.15
CA LEU A 181 18.01 8.26 0.88
C LEU A 181 16.95 8.33 1.99
N VAL A 182 15.68 8.37 1.60
CA VAL A 182 14.55 8.32 2.55
C VAL A 182 14.49 6.97 3.23
N PHE A 183 14.79 5.91 2.49
CA PHE A 183 14.78 4.52 2.96
C PHE A 183 16.15 3.90 2.74
N ALA A 184 17.04 4.09 3.72
CA ALA A 184 18.37 3.52 3.70
C ALA A 184 18.40 2.14 4.36
N GLY A 185 19.31 1.29 3.89
CA GLY A 185 19.76 0.11 4.62
C GLY A 185 20.71 0.49 5.77
N PRO A 186 21.26 -0.51 6.47
CA PRO A 186 22.30 -0.29 7.46
C PRO A 186 23.46 0.54 6.89
N ASN A 187 24.02 1.43 7.71
CA ASN A 187 25.14 2.30 7.34
C ASN A 187 24.85 3.32 6.20
N GLY A 188 23.58 3.62 5.93
CA GLY A 188 23.19 4.65 4.95
C GLY A 188 23.19 4.20 3.48
N GLY A 189 23.52 2.93 3.22
CA GLY A 189 23.49 2.36 1.87
C GLY A 189 22.07 2.11 1.35
N VAL A 190 21.97 1.58 0.12
CA VAL A 190 20.66 1.26 -0.48
C VAL A 190 19.97 0.14 0.29
N LEU A 191 18.68 0.32 0.60
CA LEU A 191 17.88 -0.73 1.21
C LEU A 191 17.67 -1.89 0.23
N ARG A 192 18.19 -3.07 0.59
CA ARG A 192 18.03 -4.32 -0.16
C ARG A 192 16.69 -5.00 0.21
N ARG A 193 16.01 -5.60 -0.77
CA ARG A 193 14.70 -6.24 -0.55
C ARG A 193 14.76 -7.38 0.45
N GLY A 194 15.79 -8.23 0.38
CA GLY A 194 16.00 -9.32 1.34
C GLY A 194 16.21 -8.81 2.78
N ASN A 195 16.95 -7.71 2.93
CA ASN A 195 17.20 -7.09 4.24
C ASN A 195 15.90 -6.50 4.81
N PHE A 196 15.13 -5.78 3.99
CA PHE A 196 13.80 -5.30 4.36
C PHE A 196 12.90 -6.46 4.82
N ARG A 197 12.74 -7.51 3.99
CA ARG A 197 11.84 -8.63 4.28
C ARG A 197 12.15 -9.29 5.62
N ARG A 198 13.44 -9.46 5.93
CA ARG A 198 13.90 -10.04 7.20
C ARG A 198 13.72 -9.08 8.38
N ALA A 199 14.18 -7.84 8.24
CA ALA A 199 14.14 -6.85 9.31
C ALA A 199 12.70 -6.51 9.71
N SER A 200 11.82 -6.30 8.73
CA SER A 200 10.42 -5.94 8.95
C SER A 200 9.53 -7.13 9.33
N ARG A 201 10.08 -8.36 9.35
CA ARG A 201 9.33 -9.61 9.55
C ARG A 201 8.11 -9.73 8.63
N TRP A 202 8.28 -9.32 7.36
CA TRP A 202 7.19 -9.18 6.38
C TRP A 202 6.24 -10.38 6.35
N ALA A 203 6.78 -11.61 6.28
CA ALA A 203 5.98 -12.83 6.22
C ALA A 203 5.00 -12.97 7.41
N LEU A 204 5.47 -12.66 8.62
CA LEU A 204 4.65 -12.73 9.84
C LEU A 204 3.61 -11.61 9.86
N ALA A 205 3.99 -10.41 9.43
CA ALA A 205 3.08 -9.27 9.37
C ALA A 205 1.94 -9.50 8.36
N VAL A 206 2.24 -10.03 7.18
CA VAL A 206 1.21 -10.30 6.16
C VAL A 206 0.33 -11.48 6.53
N GLU A 207 0.86 -12.50 7.21
CA GLU A 207 0.08 -13.59 7.79
C GLU A 207 -0.89 -13.07 8.87
N THR A 208 -0.45 -12.13 9.71
CA THR A 208 -1.26 -11.52 10.78
C THR A 208 -2.51 -10.81 10.25
N ILE A 209 -2.40 -10.11 9.12
CA ILE A 209 -3.53 -9.43 8.47
C ILE A 209 -4.34 -10.35 7.54
N GLY A 210 -4.06 -11.66 7.54
CA GLY A 210 -4.78 -12.67 6.75
C GLY A 210 -4.38 -12.74 5.28
N LEU A 211 -3.20 -12.24 4.89
CA LEU A 211 -2.73 -12.16 3.50
C LEU A 211 -1.33 -12.80 3.31
N PRO A 212 -1.15 -14.11 3.56
CA PRO A 212 0.17 -14.76 3.56
C PRO A 212 0.93 -14.67 2.22
N ASN A 213 0.20 -14.53 1.11
CA ASN A 213 0.77 -14.43 -0.24
C ASN A 213 1.01 -12.98 -0.71
N LEU A 214 0.87 -12.00 0.17
CA LEU A 214 1.07 -10.60 -0.18
C LEU A 214 2.56 -10.30 -0.42
N HIS A 215 2.89 -9.83 -1.62
CA HIS A 215 4.21 -9.35 -1.97
C HIS A 215 4.27 -7.82 -1.87
N PHE A 216 5.48 -7.27 -1.69
CA PHE A 216 5.65 -5.81 -1.64
C PHE A 216 5.07 -5.08 -2.87
N HIS A 217 5.12 -5.69 -4.05
CA HIS A 217 4.59 -5.08 -5.27
C HIS A 217 3.06 -4.98 -5.26
N ASP A 218 2.38 -5.80 -4.46
CA ASP A 218 0.92 -5.77 -4.33
C ASP A 218 0.44 -4.54 -3.55
N LEU A 219 1.33 -3.85 -2.82
CA LEU A 219 1.04 -2.52 -2.27
C LEU A 219 0.74 -1.51 -3.38
N ARG A 220 1.56 -1.53 -4.45
CA ARG A 220 1.30 -0.69 -5.63
C ARG A 220 0.02 -1.13 -6.34
N HIS A 221 -0.23 -2.43 -6.43
CA HIS A 221 -1.48 -2.93 -7.01
C HIS A 221 -2.68 -2.39 -6.24
N THR A 222 -2.66 -2.52 -4.92
CA THR A 222 -3.66 -1.95 -3.99
C THR A 222 -3.86 -0.46 -4.22
N GLY A 223 -2.78 0.33 -4.22
CA GLY A 223 -2.84 1.77 -4.42
C GLY A 223 -3.47 2.20 -5.76
N ASN A 224 -3.24 1.41 -6.82
CA ASN A 224 -3.84 1.66 -8.13
C ASN A 224 -5.32 1.27 -8.17
N THR A 225 -5.71 0.17 -7.51
CA THR A 225 -7.11 -0.24 -7.40
C THR A 225 -7.91 0.80 -6.61
N LEU A 226 -7.40 1.27 -5.47
CA LEU A 226 -8.02 2.33 -4.68
C LEU A 226 -8.16 3.64 -5.48
N ALA A 227 -7.15 4.00 -6.27
CA ALA A 227 -7.22 5.17 -7.13
C ALA A 227 -8.24 5.03 -8.26
N ALA A 228 -8.40 3.84 -8.85
CA ALA A 228 -9.41 3.60 -9.86
C ALA A 228 -10.83 3.71 -9.26
N GLN A 229 -11.02 3.16 -8.06
CA GLN A 229 -12.29 3.23 -7.32
C GLN A 229 -12.69 4.65 -6.92
N SER A 230 -11.76 5.62 -6.90
CA SER A 230 -12.09 7.01 -6.60
C SER A 230 -12.77 7.77 -7.74
N GLY A 231 -13.00 7.12 -8.89
CA GLY A 231 -13.56 7.75 -10.09
C GLY A 231 -12.55 8.56 -10.92
N ALA A 232 -11.25 8.37 -10.69
CA ALA A 232 -10.20 9.04 -11.47
C ALA A 232 -10.27 8.62 -12.95
N SER A 233 -9.94 9.54 -13.86
CA SER A 233 -9.94 9.21 -15.29
C SER A 233 -8.82 8.23 -15.62
N LEU A 234 -8.97 7.50 -16.73
CA LEU A 234 -7.92 6.62 -17.24
C LEU A 234 -6.58 7.36 -17.43
N ARG A 235 -6.64 8.63 -17.86
CA ARG A 235 -5.45 9.46 -18.04
C ARG A 235 -4.76 9.76 -16.70
N ASP A 236 -5.52 10.17 -15.69
CA ASP A 236 -5.01 10.44 -14.33
C ASP A 236 -4.36 9.19 -13.74
N LEU A 237 -5.00 8.04 -13.93
CA LEU A 237 -4.48 6.74 -13.50
C LEU A 237 -3.17 6.40 -14.20
N MET A 238 -3.08 6.60 -15.52
CA MET A 238 -1.84 6.37 -16.29
C MET A 238 -0.69 7.26 -15.81
N ASP A 239 -0.96 8.55 -15.62
CA ASP A 239 0.04 9.53 -15.16
C ASP A 239 0.52 9.19 -13.74
N ARG A 240 -0.39 8.86 -12.82
CA ARG A 240 -0.08 8.40 -11.46
C ARG A 240 0.75 7.11 -11.45
N MET A 241 0.38 6.14 -12.27
CA MET A 241 1.07 4.86 -12.37
C MET A 241 2.45 4.99 -13.04
N GLY A 242 2.67 6.01 -13.87
CA GLY A 242 3.83 6.05 -14.76
C GLY A 242 3.80 4.88 -15.74
N HIS A 243 2.62 4.63 -16.32
CA HIS A 243 2.39 3.62 -17.35
C HIS A 243 2.30 4.29 -18.73
N ASP A 244 3.14 3.86 -19.67
CA ASP A 244 3.03 4.26 -21.07
C ASP A 244 1.94 3.46 -21.81
N SER A 245 1.47 2.35 -21.23
CA SER A 245 0.52 1.44 -21.86
C SER A 245 -0.89 1.59 -21.28
N VAL A 246 -1.84 1.92 -22.14
CA VAL A 246 -3.29 1.90 -21.85
C VAL A 246 -3.73 0.54 -21.32
N ARG A 247 -3.23 -0.57 -21.89
CA ARG A 247 -3.58 -1.94 -21.47
C ARG A 247 -3.28 -2.18 -20.00
N ALA A 248 -2.16 -1.67 -19.50
CA ALA A 248 -1.79 -1.83 -18.09
C ALA A 248 -2.68 -1.01 -17.15
N ALA A 249 -3.27 0.08 -17.62
CA ALA A 249 -4.20 0.91 -16.86
C ALA A 249 -5.65 0.38 -16.91
N MET A 250 -6.07 -0.20 -18.05
CA MET A 250 -7.39 -0.81 -18.22
C MET A 250 -7.65 -1.97 -17.25
N ILE A 251 -6.61 -2.66 -16.78
CA ILE A 251 -6.72 -3.69 -15.71
C ILE A 251 -7.48 -3.14 -14.49
N TYR A 252 -7.23 -1.88 -14.13
CA TYR A 252 -7.83 -1.25 -12.95
C TYR A 252 -9.19 -0.61 -13.25
N GLN A 253 -9.41 -0.11 -14.47
CA GLN A 253 -10.67 0.51 -14.85
C GLN A 253 -11.81 -0.52 -14.99
N HIS A 254 -11.50 -1.77 -15.35
CA HIS A 254 -12.52 -2.82 -15.41
C HIS A 254 -12.96 -3.32 -14.02
N ALA A 255 -12.16 -3.09 -12.96
CA ALA A 255 -12.53 -3.42 -11.59
C ALA A 255 -13.62 -2.49 -11.01
N THR A 256 -13.99 -1.42 -11.71
CA THR A 256 -14.93 -0.39 -11.24
C THR A 256 -16.24 -0.39 -12.03
N SER A 257 -16.82 -1.55 -12.34
CA SER A 257 -18.13 -1.63 -13.03
C SER A 257 -19.28 -0.92 -12.28
N GLU A 258 -19.10 -0.53 -11.02
CA GLU A 258 -19.96 0.40 -10.27
C GLU A 258 -19.92 1.86 -10.77
N ALA A 259 -18.85 2.27 -11.47
CA ALA A 259 -18.72 3.62 -12.02
C ALA A 259 -19.80 3.94 -13.06
N GLY A 260 -20.31 2.93 -13.77
CA GLY A 260 -21.43 3.10 -14.70
C GLY A 260 -22.71 3.54 -13.99
N ARG A 261 -22.97 3.03 -12.77
CA ARG A 261 -24.13 3.42 -11.97
C ARG A 261 -23.97 4.82 -11.41
N ALA A 262 -22.78 5.16 -10.91
CA ALA A 262 -22.47 6.51 -10.44
C ALA A 262 -22.57 7.57 -11.56
N ILE A 263 -22.15 7.24 -12.79
CA ILE A 263 -22.33 8.09 -13.97
C ILE A 263 -23.81 8.26 -14.30
N ALA A 264 -24.59 7.17 -14.28
CA ALA A 264 -26.03 7.23 -14.49
C ALA A 264 -26.74 8.10 -13.44
N ASP A 265 -26.38 7.97 -12.16
CA ASP A 265 -26.97 8.74 -11.07
C ASP A 265 -26.60 10.23 -11.16
N ALA A 266 -25.37 10.55 -11.58
CA ALA A 266 -24.94 11.93 -11.83
C ALA A 266 -25.66 12.56 -13.04
N LEU A 267 -25.91 11.77 -14.10
CA LEU A 267 -26.71 12.21 -15.25
C LEU A 267 -28.18 12.40 -14.86
N ASP A 268 -28.76 11.51 -14.06
CA ASP A 268 -30.11 11.63 -13.52
C ASP A 268 -30.28 12.92 -12.71
N ASN A 269 -29.29 13.27 -11.89
CA ASN A 269 -29.31 14.51 -11.13
C ASN A 269 -29.25 15.74 -12.04
N LYS A 270 -28.42 15.74 -13.08
CA LYS A 270 -28.41 16.81 -14.08
C LYS A 270 -29.73 16.92 -14.84
N ILE A 271 -30.33 15.79 -15.24
CA ILE A 271 -31.64 15.77 -15.91
C ILE A 271 -32.72 16.34 -15.00
N LYS A 272 -32.71 16.01 -13.69
CA LYS A 272 -33.66 16.58 -12.72
C LYS A 272 -33.47 18.07 -12.51
N THR A 273 -32.23 18.57 -12.51
CA THR A 273 -31.95 20.01 -12.41
C THR A 273 -32.43 20.77 -13.66
N GLU A 274 -32.26 20.19 -14.86
CA GLU A 274 -32.72 20.79 -16.12
C GLU A 274 -34.24 20.67 -16.33
N ARG A 275 -34.88 19.64 -15.79
CA ARG A 275 -36.35 19.43 -15.87
C ARG A 275 -37.14 20.06 -14.73
N GLY A 276 -36.51 20.34 -13.60
CA GLY A 276 -37.14 20.95 -12.41
C GLY A 276 -37.25 22.48 -12.45
N GLY A 277 -37.03 23.10 -13.62
CA GLY A 277 -37.13 24.53 -13.83
C GLY A 277 -38.49 25.04 -14.33
N ASP A 278 -39.48 24.16 -14.55
CA ASP A 278 -40.75 24.52 -15.23
C ASP A 278 -42.04 24.29 -14.41
N ASP A 279 -41.96 23.94 -13.13
CA ASP A 279 -43.16 23.76 -12.29
C ASP A 279 -43.17 24.74 -11.09
N ASP A 280 -43.37 26.03 -11.36
CA ASP A 280 -43.89 26.97 -10.36
C ASP A 280 -44.75 28.08 -11.02
N GLU A 281 -45.98 27.72 -11.39
CA GLU A 281 -47.08 28.70 -11.47
C GLU A 281 -48.19 28.25 -10.51
N GLY A 282 -48.41 29.10 -9.51
CA GLY A 282 -49.27 28.83 -8.37
C GLY A 282 -50.76 28.90 -8.67
N ASP A 283 -51.53 28.18 -7.87
CA ASP A 283 -52.94 28.47 -7.64
C ASP A 283 -53.15 28.93 -6.20
N GLY A 284 -53.56 30.20 -6.08
CA GLY A 284 -53.67 30.95 -4.85
C GLY A 284 -54.98 30.68 -4.12
N GLY A 285 -54.85 30.26 -2.86
CA GLY A 285 -55.99 30.13 -1.96
C GLY A 285 -56.56 31.48 -1.48
N LEU A 286 -57.89 31.48 -1.38
CA LEU A 286 -58.74 32.19 -0.39
C LEU A 286 -59.27 33.59 -0.73
N GLY A 287 -60.38 33.58 -1.49
CA GLY A 287 -61.71 34.14 -1.14
C GLY A 287 -61.79 35.40 -0.27
N GLY A 288 -61.96 36.55 -0.92
CA GLY A 288 -62.40 37.81 -0.32
C GLY A 288 -63.93 37.92 -0.22
N VAL A 289 -64.37 38.46 0.91
CA VAL A 289 -65.75 38.72 1.36
C VAL A 289 -66.45 39.79 0.50
N LEU A 290 -67.72 39.55 0.17
CA LEU A 290 -68.66 40.52 -0.43
C LEU A 290 -69.29 41.40 0.66
N VAL A 291 -69.25 42.72 0.48
CA VAL A 291 -70.10 43.69 1.20
C VAL A 291 -71.14 44.22 0.19
N PRO A 292 -72.45 44.20 0.51
CA PRO A 292 -73.49 44.63 -0.42
C PRO A 292 -73.71 46.15 -0.38
N VAL A 293 -74.15 46.70 -1.51
CA VAL A 293 -74.82 48.01 -1.59
C VAL A 293 -76.20 47.77 -2.20
N ALA A 294 -77.21 47.81 -1.31
CA ALA A 294 -78.63 48.17 -1.48
C ALA A 294 -79.48 47.34 -0.51
#